data_AF-A0A4R4XKU2-F1
#
_entry.id   AF-A0A4R4XKU2-F1
#
_cell.length_a   1.000
_cell.length_b   1.000
_cell.length_c   1.000
_cell.angle_alpha   90.00
_cell.angle_beta   90.00
_cell.angle_gamma   90.00
#
_symmetry.space_group_name_H-M   'P 1'
#
loop_
_entity.id
_entity.type
_entity.pdbx_description
1 polymer ?
#
loop_
_entity_poly.entity_id
_entity_poly.type
_entity_poly.pdbx_seq_one_letter_code
_entity_poly.pdbx_strand_id
1 'polypeptide(L)'
;MTFPVAAFAEATAYERYILDELAPAIPQPSGKHILDLREDKLRQHAQVTLGTITARAYVGGVPAQTDLTPLVFGAAWKVIDVLIETQLVVAEGPGPHNISKKVKKAKHGNGVRREHPFPADIWQRILRTYANTYDLRHSLTHRGIKTHSDGSLEATPEPGQTRNPTKMARDELKYFFRAVQETHTSLIRQSLGGREAGNLRFLLNRLQALHGLGPTTEREIKGDVVVQVYGEADATGRVTFDLARVTSETSVRHPNAGCQLEIHLDDGRIISGPFEDWPAGQSHVNPDKPPAAFTVIE
;
A
#
# COMPACT_ATOMS: atom_id res chain seq x y z
N MET A 1 2.53 23.61 12.33
CA MET A 1 3.27 23.51 11.05
C MET A 1 2.75 22.31 10.29
N THR A 2 2.74 22.39 8.97
CA THR A 2 2.29 21.30 8.07
C THR A 2 3.44 20.34 7.82
N PHE A 3 3.14 19.06 7.55
CA PHE A 3 4.14 18.07 7.18
C PHE A 3 4.87 18.46 5.88
N PRO A 4 6.21 18.51 5.86
CA PRO A 4 6.98 18.92 4.69
C PRO A 4 7.10 17.77 3.68
N VAL A 5 6.06 17.58 2.86
CA VAL A 5 5.95 16.48 1.89
C VAL A 5 7.15 16.40 0.94
N ALA A 6 7.60 17.54 0.39
CA ALA A 6 8.74 17.57 -0.54
C ALA A 6 10.04 17.08 0.13
N ALA A 7 10.32 17.55 1.34
CA ALA A 7 11.49 17.13 2.10
C ALA A 7 11.43 15.64 2.49
N PHE A 8 10.24 15.14 2.86
CA PHE A 8 10.03 13.72 3.11
C PHE A 8 10.28 12.88 1.84
N ALA A 9 9.74 13.31 0.70
CA ALA A 9 9.89 12.62 -0.58
C ALA A 9 11.37 12.56 -1.00
N GLU A 10 12.10 13.65 -0.85
CA GLU A 10 13.54 13.73 -1.13
C GLU A 10 14.34 12.82 -0.17
N ALA A 11 14.12 12.95 1.14
CA ALA A 11 14.84 12.21 2.18
C ALA A 11 14.60 10.70 2.16
N THR A 12 13.57 10.22 1.44
CA THR A 12 13.24 8.80 1.30
C THR A 12 13.33 8.29 -0.13
N ALA A 13 13.83 9.10 -1.09
CA ALA A 13 13.78 8.76 -2.51
C ALA A 13 14.51 7.44 -2.82
N TYR A 14 15.68 7.22 -2.23
CA TYR A 14 16.48 6.00 -2.45
C TYR A 14 15.82 4.77 -1.82
N GLU A 15 15.31 4.88 -0.59
CA GLU A 15 14.61 3.76 0.06
C GLU A 15 13.33 3.39 -0.68
N ARG A 16 12.57 4.39 -1.18
CA ARG A 16 11.39 4.14 -2.01
C ARG A 16 11.76 3.45 -3.32
N TYR A 17 12.82 3.90 -3.99
CA TYR A 17 13.36 3.21 -5.17
C TYR A 17 13.72 1.75 -4.87
N ILE A 18 14.43 1.46 -3.76
CA ILE A 18 14.70 0.08 -3.33
C ILE A 18 13.41 -0.70 -3.13
N LEU A 19 12.39 -0.11 -2.50
CA LEU A 19 11.13 -0.82 -2.25
C LEU A 19 10.39 -1.11 -3.55
N ASP A 20 10.34 -0.15 -4.46
CA ASP A 20 9.61 -0.29 -5.72
C ASP A 20 10.29 -1.29 -6.67
N GLU A 21 11.63 -1.37 -6.64
CA GLU A 21 12.41 -2.27 -7.51
C GLU A 21 12.74 -3.63 -6.89
N LEU A 22 13.01 -3.67 -5.58
CA LEU A 22 13.60 -4.82 -4.90
C LEU A 22 12.72 -5.45 -3.82
N ALA A 23 11.74 -4.73 -3.27
CA ALA A 23 10.73 -5.45 -2.50
C ALA A 23 10.12 -6.48 -3.46
N PRO A 24 9.87 -7.72 -3.01
CA PRO A 24 9.25 -8.72 -3.85
C PRO A 24 8.13 -8.03 -4.62
N ALA A 25 8.22 -8.07 -5.95
CA ALA A 25 7.05 -8.04 -6.79
C ALA A 25 6.21 -9.26 -6.37
N ILE A 26 5.60 -9.15 -5.18
CA ILE A 26 4.24 -9.54 -4.96
C ILE A 26 3.58 -9.15 -6.24
N PRO A 27 2.95 -10.07 -6.97
CA PRO A 27 2.28 -9.70 -8.19
C PRO A 27 1.57 -8.41 -7.85
N GLN A 28 2.04 -7.31 -8.46
CA GLN A 28 1.18 -6.16 -8.57
C GLN A 28 -0.13 -6.79 -9.06
N PRO A 29 -1.27 -6.34 -8.54
CA PRO A 29 -2.48 -6.40 -9.33
C PRO A 29 -2.22 -6.78 -10.77
N SER A 30 -2.46 -8.05 -11.12
CA SER A 30 -2.13 -8.57 -12.44
C SER A 30 -2.56 -7.49 -13.44
N GLY A 31 -1.60 -7.00 -14.22
CA GLY A 31 -1.63 -5.63 -14.69
C GLY A 31 -2.92 -5.27 -15.40
N LYS A 32 -3.32 -3.99 -15.30
CA LYS A 32 -4.58 -3.39 -15.77
C LYS A 32 -5.44 -4.37 -16.60
N HIS A 33 -6.34 -5.09 -15.94
CA HIS A 33 -7.33 -5.90 -16.63
C HIS A 33 -8.42 -4.97 -17.15
N ILE A 34 -8.54 -4.83 -18.47
CA ILE A 34 -9.65 -4.10 -19.08
C ILE A 34 -10.76 -5.10 -19.40
N LEU A 35 -11.90 -4.95 -18.74
CA LEU A 35 -13.14 -5.67 -19.02
C LEU A 35 -14.05 -4.78 -19.86
N ASP A 36 -14.31 -5.20 -21.09
CA ASP A 36 -15.22 -4.51 -22.00
C ASP A 36 -16.58 -5.21 -22.05
N LEU A 37 -17.64 -4.47 -21.71
CA LEU A 37 -19.00 -4.96 -21.57
C LEU A 37 -19.89 -4.80 -22.82
N ARG A 38 -19.32 -4.37 -23.96
CA ARG A 38 -20.07 -4.15 -25.22
C ARG A 38 -20.68 -5.40 -25.84
N GLU A 39 -20.15 -6.60 -25.56
CA GLU A 39 -20.63 -7.86 -26.13
C GLU A 39 -21.27 -8.76 -25.05
N ASP A 40 -22.20 -9.65 -25.44
CA ASP A 40 -22.73 -10.73 -24.58
C ASP A 40 -21.60 -11.67 -24.07
N LYS A 41 -20.42 -11.59 -24.70
CA LYS A 41 -19.19 -12.28 -24.29
C LYS A 41 -18.10 -11.26 -23.94
N LEU A 42 -17.92 -11.02 -22.65
CA LEU A 42 -16.79 -10.27 -22.06
C LEU A 42 -15.43 -10.68 -22.66
N ARG A 43 -14.70 -9.72 -23.24
CA ARG A 43 -13.32 -9.90 -23.72
C ARG A 43 -12.33 -9.24 -22.74
N GLN A 44 -11.28 -9.98 -22.39
CA GLN A 44 -10.13 -9.42 -21.67
C GLN A 44 -9.12 -8.94 -22.71
N HIS A 45 -8.82 -7.63 -22.72
CA HIS A 45 -7.99 -7.04 -23.77
C HIS A 45 -6.48 -7.04 -23.47
N ALA A 46 -6.07 -7.15 -22.20
CA ALA A 46 -4.64 -7.16 -21.82
C ALA A 46 -4.39 -7.85 -20.46
N GLN A 47 -3.15 -8.29 -20.25
CA GLN A 47 -2.60 -8.77 -18.98
C GLN A 47 -1.10 -8.45 -18.92
N VAL A 48 -0.62 -7.81 -17.85
CA VAL A 48 0.82 -7.55 -17.62
C VAL A 48 1.26 -8.24 -16.34
N THR A 49 2.41 -8.92 -16.32
CA THR A 49 2.89 -9.65 -15.12
C THR A 49 4.37 -9.35 -14.87
N LEU A 50 4.76 -9.16 -13.61
CA LEU A 50 6.15 -9.01 -13.16
C LEU A 50 6.60 -10.24 -12.34
N GLY A 51 7.88 -10.60 -12.44
CA GLY A 51 8.48 -11.82 -11.87
C GLY A 51 9.37 -11.59 -10.63
N THR A 52 9.85 -12.70 -10.04
CA THR A 52 10.63 -12.75 -8.78
C THR A 52 12.03 -12.15 -8.87
N ILE A 53 12.48 -11.47 -7.81
CA ILE A 53 13.81 -10.83 -7.73
C ILE A 53 14.83 -11.78 -7.12
N THR A 54 15.91 -12.05 -7.86
CA THR A 54 17.15 -12.60 -7.31
C THR A 54 18.31 -11.74 -7.80
N ALA A 55 19.12 -11.19 -6.90
CA ALA A 55 20.40 -10.62 -7.29
C ALA A 55 21.40 -11.76 -7.44
N ARG A 56 21.80 -12.01 -8.69
CA ARG A 56 22.93 -12.90 -9.00
C ARG A 56 24.12 -12.02 -9.32
N ALA A 57 25.12 -12.04 -8.45
CA ALA A 57 26.42 -11.46 -8.73
C ALA A 57 27.36 -12.57 -9.19
N TYR A 58 28.25 -12.27 -10.15
CA TYR A 58 29.31 -13.20 -10.54
C TYR A 58 30.61 -12.75 -9.89
N VAL A 59 31.14 -13.53 -8.94
CA VAL A 59 32.46 -13.28 -8.35
C VAL A 59 33.39 -14.34 -8.89
N GLY A 60 34.33 -13.94 -9.76
CA GLY A 60 35.26 -14.88 -10.40
C GLY A 60 34.59 -15.92 -11.31
N GLY A 61 33.45 -15.60 -11.92
CA GLY A 61 32.70 -16.52 -12.79
C GLY A 61 31.74 -17.47 -12.07
N VAL A 62 31.72 -17.46 -10.73
CA VAL A 62 30.78 -18.26 -9.92
C VAL A 62 29.58 -17.38 -9.52
N PRO A 63 28.32 -17.85 -9.73
CA PRO A 63 27.15 -17.13 -9.25
C PRO A 63 27.10 -17.13 -7.73
N ALA A 64 27.28 -15.95 -7.13
CA ALA A 64 26.97 -15.67 -5.75
C ALA A 64 25.51 -15.16 -5.66
N GLN A 65 24.70 -15.87 -4.89
CA GLN A 65 23.34 -15.45 -4.56
C GLN A 65 23.35 -14.86 -3.15
N THR A 66 22.89 -13.62 -3.01
CA THR A 66 22.75 -12.96 -1.71
C THR A 66 21.28 -12.66 -1.46
N ASP A 67 20.82 -12.94 -0.25
CA ASP A 67 19.48 -12.54 0.18
C ASP A 67 19.46 -11.04 0.46
N LEU A 68 18.67 -10.29 -0.33
CA LEU A 68 18.50 -8.85 -0.18
C LEU A 68 17.36 -8.49 0.78
N THR A 69 16.63 -9.47 1.33
CA THR A 69 15.51 -9.23 2.26
C THR A 69 15.89 -8.33 3.45
N PRO A 70 17.07 -8.48 4.09
CA PRO A 70 17.50 -7.55 5.15
C PRO A 70 17.67 -6.10 4.66
N LEU A 71 18.15 -5.90 3.43
CA LEU A 71 18.32 -4.58 2.82
C LEU A 71 16.96 -3.92 2.56
N VAL A 72 16.04 -4.66 1.94
CA VAL A 72 14.67 -4.18 1.65
C VAL A 72 13.94 -3.86 2.96
N PHE A 73 14.07 -4.70 3.99
CA PHE A 73 13.53 -4.41 5.31
C PHE A 73 14.12 -3.13 5.92
N GLY A 74 15.44 -2.92 5.79
CA GLY A 74 16.09 -1.70 6.22
C GLY A 74 15.54 -0.45 5.54
N ALA A 75 15.33 -0.51 4.21
CA ALA A 75 14.74 0.56 3.44
C ALA A 75 13.29 0.87 3.88
N ALA A 76 12.45 -0.17 3.98
CA ALA A 76 11.07 -0.06 4.45
C ALA A 76 10.98 0.62 5.83
N TRP A 77 11.80 0.15 6.78
CA TRP A 77 11.81 0.69 8.13
C TRP A 77 12.29 2.14 8.17
N LYS A 78 13.29 2.49 7.35
CA LYS A 78 13.81 3.85 7.25
C LYS A 78 12.77 4.84 6.71
N VAL A 79 11.91 4.45 5.77
CA VAL A 79 10.80 5.30 5.30
C VAL A 79 9.87 5.68 6.47
N ILE A 80 9.45 4.70 7.28
CA ILE A 80 8.61 4.97 8.46
C ILE A 80 9.38 5.79 9.52
N ASP A 81 10.67 5.54 9.68
CA ASP A 81 11.52 6.28 10.62
C ASP A 81 11.60 7.77 10.28
N VAL A 82 11.80 8.11 9.00
CA VAL A 82 11.82 9.50 8.53
C VAL A 82 10.45 10.14 8.69
N LEU A 83 9.35 9.42 8.44
CA LEU A 83 7.99 9.89 8.71
C LEU A 83 7.80 10.26 10.19
N ILE A 84 8.16 9.37 11.11
CA ILE A 84 8.02 9.59 12.55
C ILE A 84 8.92 10.72 13.03
N GLU A 85 10.16 10.77 12.54
CA GLU A 85 11.09 11.85 12.86
C GLU A 85 10.57 13.21 12.39
N THR A 86 10.03 13.28 11.17
CA THR A 86 9.42 14.49 10.64
C THR A 86 8.24 14.95 11.48
N GLN A 87 7.37 14.02 11.92
CA GLN A 87 6.27 14.34 12.83
C GLN A 87 6.74 14.89 14.18
N LEU A 88 7.81 14.30 14.73
CA LEU A 88 8.38 14.76 15.99
C LEU A 88 9.02 16.14 15.85
N VAL A 89 9.70 16.43 14.74
CA VAL A 89 10.24 17.77 14.46
C VAL A 89 9.12 18.80 14.33
N VAL A 90 8.01 18.44 13.68
CA VAL A 90 6.81 19.31 13.58
C VAL A 90 6.18 19.57 14.96
N ALA A 91 6.18 18.58 15.85
CA ALA A 91 5.54 18.66 17.16
C ALA A 91 6.42 19.30 18.25
N GLU A 92 7.71 19.04 18.24
CA GLU A 92 8.66 19.42 19.32
C GLU A 92 9.71 20.44 18.88
N GLY A 93 9.78 20.74 17.59
CA GLY A 93 10.85 21.54 17.00
C GLY A 93 12.08 20.70 16.63
N PRO A 94 13.08 21.35 15.99
CA PRO A 94 14.30 20.68 15.56
C PRO A 94 15.13 20.23 16.77
N GLY A 95 15.62 18.99 16.74
CA GLY A 95 16.50 18.47 17.77
C GLY A 95 16.86 16.99 17.54
N PRO A 96 17.86 16.45 18.24
CA PRO A 96 18.24 15.05 18.10
C PRO A 96 17.14 14.14 18.65
N HIS A 97 16.45 13.42 17.75
CA HIS A 97 15.52 12.36 18.11
C HIS A 97 16.23 11.02 18.00
N ASN A 98 16.86 10.55 19.08
CA ASN A 98 17.43 9.21 19.09
C ASN A 98 16.34 8.13 18.91
N ILE A 99 16.72 6.98 18.35
CA ILE A 99 15.77 5.92 17.98
C ILE A 99 14.97 5.44 19.19
N SER A 100 15.59 5.29 20.36
CA SER A 100 14.88 4.87 21.59
C SER A 100 13.77 5.84 21.98
N LYS A 101 13.99 7.16 21.85
CA LYS A 101 12.96 8.20 22.08
C LYS A 101 11.85 8.08 21.04
N LYS A 102 12.19 7.91 19.75
CA LYS A 102 11.20 7.72 18.66
C LYS A 102 10.31 6.50 18.92
N VAL A 103 10.91 5.35 19.22
CA VAL A 103 10.21 4.09 19.53
C VAL A 103 9.31 4.24 20.75
N LYS A 104 9.80 4.85 21.84
CA LYS A 104 8.99 5.09 23.04
C LYS A 104 7.77 5.96 22.72
N LYS A 105 7.95 7.01 21.91
CA LYS A 105 6.86 7.91 21.51
C LYS A 105 5.84 7.23 20.61
N ALA A 106 6.29 6.50 19.60
CA ALA A 106 5.43 5.71 18.73
C ALA A 106 4.62 4.66 19.52
N LYS A 107 5.25 3.94 20.46
CA LYS A 107 4.57 2.89 21.25
C LYS A 107 3.44 3.41 22.13
N HIS A 108 3.58 4.61 22.69
CA HIS A 108 2.59 5.20 23.59
C HIS A 108 1.64 6.18 22.88
N GLY A 109 1.82 6.43 21.57
CA GLY A 109 1.09 7.46 20.84
C GLY A 109 1.39 8.89 21.33
N ASN A 110 2.45 9.07 22.12
CA ASN A 110 2.77 10.35 22.75
C ASN A 110 3.69 11.16 21.84
N GLY A 111 3.23 12.33 21.38
CA GLY A 111 4.04 13.30 20.64
C GLY A 111 4.18 13.03 19.13
N VAL A 112 3.86 11.83 18.64
CA VAL A 112 3.79 11.54 17.21
C VAL A 112 2.38 11.84 16.70
N ARG A 113 2.15 13.10 16.32
CA ARG A 113 0.86 13.56 15.82
C ARG A 113 0.41 12.72 14.63
N ARG A 114 -0.90 12.45 14.55
CA ARG A 114 -1.50 11.81 13.38
C ARG A 114 -1.29 12.65 12.15
N GLU A 115 -0.69 12.05 11.13
CA GLU A 115 -0.47 12.70 9.85
C GLU A 115 -1.63 12.47 8.88
N HIS A 116 -1.99 13.53 8.15
CA HIS A 116 -2.90 13.42 7.02
C HIS A 116 -2.19 12.67 5.88
N PRO A 117 -2.82 11.73 5.16
CA PRO A 117 -4.27 11.45 5.09
C PRO A 117 -4.77 10.31 6.00
N PHE A 118 -4.00 9.87 7.00
CA PHE A 118 -4.32 8.61 7.69
C PHE A 118 -5.44 8.73 8.72
N PRO A 119 -6.44 7.82 8.67
CA PRO A 119 -7.33 7.53 9.79
C PRO A 119 -6.57 7.15 11.07
N ALA A 120 -7.18 7.40 12.23
CA ALA A 120 -6.55 7.15 13.53
C ALA A 120 -6.15 5.68 13.73
N ASP A 121 -6.96 4.74 13.26
CA ASP A 121 -6.72 3.30 13.41
C ASP A 121 -5.52 2.85 12.57
N ILE A 122 -5.42 3.30 11.32
CA ILE A 122 -4.28 3.05 10.44
C ILE A 122 -3.00 3.64 11.04
N TRP A 123 -3.08 4.89 11.49
CA TRP A 123 -1.93 5.57 12.09
C TRP A 123 -1.39 4.83 13.32
N GLN A 124 -2.26 4.41 14.23
CA GLN A 124 -1.85 3.65 15.41
C GLN A 124 -1.19 2.32 15.06
N ARG A 125 -1.69 1.61 14.05
CA ARG A 125 -1.08 0.37 13.55
C ARG A 125 0.31 0.63 13.00
N ILE A 126 0.51 1.66 12.18
CA ILE A 126 1.83 2.05 11.65
C ILE A 126 2.81 2.32 12.81
N LEU A 127 2.42 3.13 13.80
CA LEU A 127 3.28 3.45 14.94
C LEU A 127 3.65 2.22 15.79
N ARG A 128 2.68 1.33 16.03
CA ARG A 128 2.91 0.09 16.79
C ARG A 128 3.80 -0.88 16.01
N THR A 129 3.59 -1.03 14.71
CA THR A 129 4.48 -1.84 13.84
C THR A 129 5.90 -1.30 13.87
N TYR A 130 6.09 0.02 13.70
CA TYR A 130 7.41 0.64 13.80
C TYR A 130 8.09 0.36 15.14
N ALA A 131 7.38 0.60 16.25
CA ALA A 131 7.94 0.44 17.58
C ALA A 131 8.30 -1.02 17.90
N ASN A 132 7.45 -1.96 17.48
CA ASN A 132 7.63 -3.38 17.80
C ASN A 132 8.57 -4.11 16.83
N THR A 133 8.97 -3.48 15.73
CA THR A 133 10.01 -3.98 14.80
C THR A 133 11.39 -3.38 15.07
N TYR A 134 11.54 -2.59 16.14
CA TYR A 134 12.81 -1.97 16.53
C TYR A 134 13.95 -2.99 16.65
N ASP A 135 13.72 -4.17 17.22
CA ASP A 135 14.79 -5.15 17.46
C ASP A 135 15.37 -5.72 16.17
N LEU A 136 14.51 -5.92 15.16
CA LEU A 136 14.93 -6.32 13.81
C LEU A 136 15.80 -5.21 13.19
N ARG A 137 15.35 -3.96 13.29
CA ARG A 137 16.11 -2.80 12.80
C ARG A 137 17.45 -2.67 13.52
N HIS A 138 17.46 -2.79 14.85
CA HIS A 138 18.64 -2.68 15.68
C HIS A 138 19.67 -3.75 15.27
N SER A 139 19.22 -5.00 15.19
CA SER A 139 20.03 -6.13 14.73
C SER A 139 20.60 -5.90 13.33
N LEU A 140 19.80 -5.37 12.39
CA LEU A 140 20.26 -5.04 11.05
C LEU A 140 21.41 -4.02 11.06
N THR A 141 21.30 -2.93 11.84
CA THR A 141 22.38 -1.91 11.96
C THR A 141 23.68 -2.49 12.46
N HIS A 142 23.60 -3.44 13.39
CA HIS A 142 24.76 -4.07 14.01
C HIS A 142 25.19 -5.35 13.29
N ARG A 143 24.67 -5.61 12.08
CA ARG A 143 24.96 -6.80 11.27
C ARG A 143 24.69 -8.12 12.00
N GLY A 144 23.77 -8.08 12.96
CA GLY A 144 23.35 -9.22 13.77
C GLY A 144 21.98 -9.77 13.38
N ILE A 145 21.33 -9.26 12.34
CA ILE A 145 20.05 -9.84 11.90
C ILE A 145 20.30 -11.25 11.32
N LYS A 146 19.46 -12.21 11.71
CA LYS A 146 19.53 -13.57 11.18
C LYS A 146 18.53 -13.70 10.04
N THR A 147 19.00 -14.28 8.95
CA THR A 147 18.19 -14.66 7.79
C THR A 147 18.08 -16.18 7.78
N HIS A 148 16.86 -16.68 7.71
CA HIS A 148 16.56 -18.12 7.70
C HIS A 148 16.29 -18.61 6.28
N SER A 149 16.39 -19.92 6.07
CA SER A 149 16.15 -20.55 4.75
C SER A 149 14.70 -20.45 4.27
N ASP A 150 13.75 -20.23 5.18
CA ASP A 150 12.34 -19.95 4.87
C ASP A 150 12.10 -18.49 4.41
N GLY A 151 13.14 -17.65 4.39
CA GLY A 151 13.08 -16.23 4.06
C GLY A 151 12.58 -15.34 5.20
N SER A 152 12.46 -15.87 6.42
CA SER A 152 12.15 -15.07 7.60
C SER A 152 13.37 -14.33 8.14
N LEU A 153 13.11 -13.20 8.80
CA LEU A 153 14.11 -12.42 9.53
C LEU A 153 13.90 -12.57 11.04
N GLU A 154 14.99 -12.69 11.78
CA GLU A 154 14.98 -12.75 13.24
C GLU A 154 16.02 -11.81 13.83
N ALA A 155 15.61 -11.03 14.83
CA ALA A 155 16.50 -10.18 15.59
C ALA A 155 17.51 -11.02 16.39
N THR A 156 18.73 -10.51 16.58
CA THR A 156 19.61 -11.08 17.60
C THR A 156 19.25 -10.46 18.94
N PRO A 157 18.93 -11.27 19.97
CA PRO A 157 18.61 -10.74 21.29
C PRO A 157 19.82 -10.03 21.90
N GLU A 158 19.55 -8.93 22.60
CA GLU A 158 20.57 -8.22 23.35
C GLU A 158 21.01 -9.08 24.57
N PRO A 159 22.27 -8.99 25.01
CA PRO A 159 22.72 -9.65 26.23
C PRO A 159 21.86 -9.28 27.43
N GLY A 160 21.35 -10.29 28.15
CA GLY A 160 20.49 -10.11 29.33
C GLY A 160 19.00 -9.89 29.03
N GLN A 161 18.60 -9.92 27.75
CA GLN A 161 17.19 -9.82 27.37
C GLN A 161 16.50 -11.18 27.48
N THR A 162 15.42 -11.26 28.26
CA THR A 162 14.64 -12.50 28.49
C THR A 162 13.45 -12.66 27.55
N ARG A 163 13.13 -11.64 26.75
CA ARG A 163 12.06 -11.74 25.75
C ARG A 163 12.52 -12.56 24.56
N ASN A 164 11.58 -13.27 23.94
CA ASN A 164 11.83 -13.91 22.66
C ASN A 164 12.25 -12.86 21.62
N PRO A 165 13.25 -13.15 20.78
CA PRO A 165 13.64 -12.23 19.71
C PRO A 165 12.47 -11.96 18.77
N THR A 166 12.35 -10.72 18.30
CA THR A 166 11.36 -10.39 17.26
C THR A 166 11.70 -11.17 15.99
N LYS A 167 10.75 -11.96 15.52
CA LYS A 167 10.80 -12.65 14.23
C LYS A 167 9.73 -12.07 13.31
N MET A 168 10.05 -11.95 12.02
CA MET A 168 9.10 -11.62 10.97
C MET A 168 9.17 -12.69 9.89
N ALA A 169 8.05 -13.39 9.68
CA ALA A 169 7.95 -14.42 8.65
C ALA A 169 8.05 -13.81 7.25
N ARG A 170 8.39 -14.64 6.25
CA ARG A 170 8.46 -14.21 4.84
C ARG A 170 7.18 -13.54 4.34
N ASP A 171 6.02 -14.09 4.71
CA ASP A 171 4.73 -13.52 4.34
C ASP A 171 4.44 -12.22 5.10
N GLU A 172 4.90 -12.07 6.34
CA GLU A 172 4.75 -10.81 7.07
C GLU A 172 5.64 -9.72 6.47
N LEU A 173 6.87 -10.04 6.05
CA LEU A 173 7.77 -9.11 5.35
C LEU A 173 7.11 -8.57 4.07
N LYS A 174 6.47 -9.47 3.32
CA LYS A 174 5.68 -9.13 2.14
C LYS A 174 4.62 -8.06 2.44
N TYR A 175 3.81 -8.25 3.48
CA TYR A 175 2.77 -7.29 3.86
C TYR A 175 3.35 -6.00 4.47
N PHE A 176 4.46 -6.10 5.19
CA PHE A 176 5.18 -4.96 5.74
C PHE A 176 5.68 -4.03 4.63
N PHE A 177 6.31 -4.56 3.58
CA PHE A 177 6.79 -3.76 2.46
C PHE A 177 5.65 -3.04 1.74
N ARG A 178 4.54 -3.74 1.44
CA ARG A 178 3.36 -3.11 0.81
C ARG A 178 2.73 -2.04 1.69
N ALA A 179 2.62 -2.29 2.99
CA ALA A 179 2.07 -1.30 3.90
C ALA A 179 2.92 -0.02 3.90
N VAL A 180 4.25 -0.15 3.83
CA VAL A 180 5.15 1.00 3.69
C VAL A 180 5.00 1.69 2.34
N GLN A 181 4.88 0.92 1.26
CA GLN A 181 4.67 1.47 -0.10
C GLN A 181 3.39 2.31 -0.19
N GLU A 182 2.29 1.77 0.29
CA GLU A 182 1.01 2.49 0.34
C GLU A 182 1.06 3.69 1.28
N THR A 183 1.74 3.56 2.42
CA THR A 183 1.93 4.66 3.37
C THR A 183 2.66 5.83 2.71
N HIS A 184 3.83 5.61 2.10
CA HIS A 184 4.58 6.73 1.51
C HIS A 184 3.88 7.31 0.28
N THR A 185 3.22 6.47 -0.53
CA THR A 185 2.48 6.93 -1.71
C THR A 185 1.33 7.83 -1.31
N SER A 186 0.56 7.43 -0.29
CA SER A 186 -0.57 8.22 0.23
C SER A 186 -0.10 9.53 0.87
N LEU A 187 1.03 9.51 1.57
CA LEU A 187 1.65 10.72 2.13
C LEU A 187 2.09 11.70 1.05
N ILE A 188 2.77 11.23 0.01
CA ILE A 188 3.27 12.09 -1.06
C ILE A 188 2.12 12.68 -1.87
N ARG A 189 1.10 11.87 -2.17
CA ARG A 189 -0.12 12.31 -2.85
C ARG A 189 -1.03 13.17 -1.97
N GLN A 190 -0.79 13.17 -0.65
CA GLN A 190 -1.66 13.81 0.34
C GLN A 190 -3.12 13.33 0.25
N SER A 191 -3.33 12.07 -0.14
CA SER A 191 -4.64 11.47 -0.33
C SER A 191 -4.62 9.99 0.01
N LEU A 192 -5.68 9.50 0.65
CA LEU A 192 -5.91 8.07 0.88
C LEU A 192 -7.39 7.80 0.66
N GLY A 193 -7.73 7.25 -0.51
CA GLY A 193 -9.11 6.89 -0.85
C GLY A 193 -9.67 5.78 0.02
N GLY A 194 -10.99 5.56 0.00
CA GLY A 194 -11.63 4.51 0.79
C GLY A 194 -11.06 3.11 0.50
N ARG A 195 -10.83 2.83 -0.78
CA ARG A 195 -10.19 1.59 -1.27
C ARG A 195 -8.77 1.42 -0.72
N GLU A 196 -7.92 2.43 -0.89
CA GLU A 196 -6.53 2.42 -0.43
C GLU A 196 -6.46 2.28 1.09
N ALA A 197 -7.32 2.99 1.84
CA ALA A 197 -7.43 2.86 3.28
C ALA A 197 -7.86 1.43 3.69
N GLY A 198 -8.82 0.83 2.98
CA GLY A 198 -9.25 -0.53 3.21
C GLY A 198 -8.14 -1.55 2.99
N ASN A 199 -7.38 -1.40 1.90
CA ASN A 199 -6.25 -2.28 1.63
C ASN A 199 -5.13 -2.11 2.66
N LEU A 200 -4.79 -0.87 3.02
CA LEU A 200 -3.77 -0.60 4.03
C LEU A 200 -4.16 -1.19 5.40
N ARG A 201 -5.44 -1.16 5.78
CA ARG A 201 -5.93 -1.87 6.97
C ARG A 201 -5.72 -3.37 6.85
N PHE A 202 -6.08 -3.98 5.71
CA PHE A 202 -5.83 -5.40 5.48
C PHE A 202 -4.34 -5.75 5.62
N LEU A 203 -3.45 -4.98 4.98
CA LEU A 203 -2.00 -5.21 5.03
C LEU A 203 -1.49 -5.12 6.46
N LEU A 204 -1.89 -4.09 7.20
CA LEU A 204 -1.51 -3.92 8.60
C LEU A 204 -2.11 -5.02 9.48
N ASN A 205 -3.32 -5.51 9.19
CA ASN A 205 -3.95 -6.63 9.90
C ASN A 205 -3.14 -7.94 9.74
N ARG A 206 -2.47 -8.15 8.61
CA ARG A 206 -1.52 -9.26 8.44
C ARG A 206 -0.27 -9.14 9.30
N LEU A 207 -0.03 -7.97 9.90
CA LEU A 207 1.04 -7.70 10.86
C LEU A 207 0.52 -7.64 12.30
N GLN A 208 -0.66 -8.23 12.57
CA GLN A 208 -1.30 -8.21 13.88
C GLN A 208 -0.39 -8.70 15.01
N ALA A 209 0.35 -9.79 14.76
CA ALA A 209 1.29 -10.34 15.73
C ALA A 209 2.40 -9.35 16.11
N LEU A 210 2.78 -8.45 15.19
CA LEU A 210 3.79 -7.44 15.42
C LEU A 210 3.22 -6.23 16.15
N HIS A 211 2.09 -5.67 15.70
CA HIS A 211 1.59 -4.42 16.26
C HIS A 211 0.66 -4.61 17.48
N GLY A 212 0.11 -5.80 17.70
CA GLY A 212 -0.66 -6.17 18.90
C GLY A 212 -2.01 -5.47 19.06
N LEU A 213 -2.61 -5.01 17.96
CA LEU A 213 -3.95 -4.38 17.95
C LEU A 213 -4.97 -5.39 17.43
N GLY A 214 -6.25 -5.19 17.75
CA GLY A 214 -7.32 -6.12 17.35
C GLY A 214 -7.39 -6.34 15.83
N PRO A 215 -8.02 -7.45 15.39
CA PRO A 215 -8.15 -7.73 13.97
C PRO A 215 -9.02 -6.70 13.27
N THR A 216 -8.89 -6.61 11.95
CA THR A 216 -9.81 -5.86 11.09
C THR A 216 -10.48 -6.77 10.07
N THR A 217 -11.56 -6.31 9.44
CA THR A 217 -12.41 -7.12 8.54
C THR A 217 -12.19 -6.86 7.06
N GLU A 218 -11.27 -5.96 6.72
CA GLU A 218 -10.97 -5.62 5.33
C GLU A 218 -10.27 -6.78 4.61
N ARG A 219 -10.30 -6.70 3.29
CA ARG A 219 -9.82 -7.76 2.40
C ARG A 219 -8.64 -7.25 1.59
N GLU A 220 -7.81 -8.19 1.14
CA GLU A 220 -6.70 -7.87 0.24
C GLU A 220 -7.24 -7.37 -1.08
N ILE A 221 -6.70 -6.25 -1.55
CA ILE A 221 -6.87 -5.83 -2.93
C ILE A 221 -5.74 -6.41 -3.76
N LYS A 222 -6.12 -7.30 -4.68
CA LYS A 222 -5.23 -8.13 -5.50
C LYS A 222 -5.12 -7.66 -6.95
N GLY A 223 -5.71 -6.52 -7.29
CA GLY A 223 -6.01 -6.14 -8.67
C GLY A 223 -6.48 -4.70 -8.76
N ASP A 224 -6.16 -4.02 -9.86
CA ASP A 224 -6.92 -2.89 -10.37
C ASP A 224 -7.48 -3.36 -11.72
N VAL A 225 -8.79 -3.57 -11.75
CA VAL A 225 -9.55 -3.94 -12.93
C VAL A 225 -10.21 -2.69 -13.43
N VAL A 226 -10.05 -2.37 -14.71
CA VAL A 226 -10.81 -1.31 -15.34
C VAL A 226 -12.00 -1.93 -16.03
N VAL A 227 -13.18 -1.53 -15.59
CA VAL A 227 -14.45 -1.91 -16.17
C VAL A 227 -14.89 -0.80 -17.09
N GLN A 228 -14.99 -1.11 -18.38
CA GLN A 228 -15.53 -0.18 -19.36
C GLN A 228 -17.00 -0.47 -19.58
N VAL A 229 -17.82 0.52 -19.27
CA VAL A 229 -19.24 0.55 -19.64
C VAL A 229 -19.45 1.63 -20.70
N TYR A 230 -20.33 1.34 -21.63
CA TYR A 230 -20.79 2.29 -22.63
C TYR A 230 -22.26 2.49 -22.32
N GLY A 231 -22.64 3.74 -22.08
CA GLY A 231 -24.03 4.05 -21.76
C GLY A 231 -24.59 5.02 -22.78
N GLU A 232 -25.84 4.81 -23.13
CA GLU A 232 -26.59 5.71 -23.99
C GLU A 232 -27.18 6.83 -23.13
N ALA A 233 -27.08 8.06 -23.62
CA ALA A 233 -27.74 9.20 -23.00
C ALA A 233 -29.25 9.11 -23.23
N ASP A 234 -30.02 9.17 -22.15
CA ASP A 234 -31.48 9.28 -22.21
C ASP A 234 -31.91 10.69 -22.68
N ALA A 235 -33.22 10.88 -22.86
CA ALA A 235 -33.79 12.16 -23.25
C ALA A 235 -33.51 13.33 -22.27
N THR A 236 -32.98 13.03 -21.07
CA THR A 236 -32.57 14.01 -20.05
C THR A 236 -31.06 14.25 -20.01
N GLY A 237 -30.30 13.62 -20.92
CA GLY A 237 -28.85 13.68 -20.98
C GLY A 237 -28.15 12.82 -19.92
N ARG A 238 -28.87 11.90 -19.25
CA ARG A 238 -28.29 10.98 -18.28
C ARG A 238 -27.88 9.70 -18.97
N VAL A 239 -26.69 9.24 -18.65
CA VAL A 239 -26.15 7.98 -19.17
C VAL A 239 -26.54 6.87 -18.22
N THR A 240 -27.25 5.86 -18.74
CA THR A 240 -27.65 4.67 -17.97
C THR A 240 -26.72 3.50 -18.25
N PHE A 241 -26.47 2.66 -17.24
CA PHE A 241 -25.67 1.45 -17.39
C PHE A 241 -26.04 0.40 -16.33
N ASP A 242 -25.79 -0.87 -16.63
CA ASP A 242 -26.15 -1.99 -15.75
C ASP A 242 -25.09 -2.24 -14.68
N LEU A 243 -25.19 -1.51 -13.56
CA LEU A 243 -24.32 -1.66 -12.40
C LEU A 243 -24.39 -3.07 -11.79
N ALA A 244 -25.55 -3.74 -11.85
CA ALA A 244 -25.73 -5.06 -11.27
C ALA A 244 -24.95 -6.11 -12.07
N ARG A 245 -25.00 -6.02 -13.41
CA ARG A 245 -24.18 -6.84 -14.32
C ARG A 245 -22.69 -6.58 -14.09
N VAL A 246 -22.26 -5.32 -14.02
CA VAL A 246 -20.86 -4.96 -13.72
C VAL A 246 -20.41 -5.61 -12.41
N THR A 247 -21.20 -5.49 -11.34
CA THR A 247 -20.89 -6.04 -10.02
C THR A 247 -20.77 -7.57 -10.05
N SER A 248 -21.75 -8.24 -10.67
CA SER A 248 -21.79 -9.69 -10.78
C SER A 248 -20.58 -10.23 -11.55
N GLU A 249 -20.28 -9.66 -12.71
CA GLU A 249 -19.23 -10.19 -13.59
C GLU A 249 -17.82 -9.91 -13.06
N THR A 250 -17.60 -8.73 -12.48
CA THR A 250 -16.31 -8.36 -11.88
C THR A 250 -16.00 -9.19 -10.64
N SER A 251 -16.97 -9.37 -9.74
CA SER A 251 -16.78 -10.13 -8.50
C SER A 251 -16.51 -11.62 -8.74
N VAL A 252 -17.10 -12.20 -9.79
CA VAL A 252 -16.86 -13.60 -10.18
C VAL A 252 -15.47 -13.80 -10.80
N ARG A 253 -15.05 -12.92 -11.72
CA ARG A 253 -13.80 -13.09 -12.48
C ARG A 253 -12.56 -12.57 -11.76
N HIS A 254 -12.72 -11.50 -11.00
CA HIS A 254 -11.63 -10.84 -10.27
C HIS A 254 -11.99 -10.68 -8.79
N PRO A 255 -12.11 -11.80 -8.05
CA PRO A 255 -12.45 -11.75 -6.65
C PRO A 255 -11.39 -10.96 -5.88
N ASN A 256 -11.82 -9.90 -5.21
CA ASN A 256 -10.99 -8.96 -4.44
C ASN A 256 -10.08 -8.05 -5.28
N ALA A 257 -10.42 -7.75 -6.53
CA ALA A 257 -9.82 -6.62 -7.24
C ALA A 257 -10.52 -5.31 -6.87
N GLY A 258 -9.74 -4.23 -6.80
CA GLY A 258 -10.26 -2.88 -6.88
C GLY A 258 -10.71 -2.62 -8.31
N CYS A 259 -11.88 -2.03 -8.50
CA CYS A 259 -12.42 -1.83 -9.84
C CYS A 259 -12.45 -0.34 -10.19
N GLN A 260 -11.71 0.12 -11.19
CA GLN A 260 -11.95 1.44 -11.80
C GLN A 260 -13.13 1.31 -12.76
N LEU A 261 -14.15 2.14 -12.61
CA LEU A 261 -15.24 2.23 -13.57
C LEU A 261 -14.92 3.35 -14.57
N GLU A 262 -14.91 3.02 -15.85
CA GLU A 262 -14.82 3.96 -16.97
C GLU A 262 -16.15 3.92 -17.74
N ILE A 263 -16.89 5.03 -17.73
CA ILE A 263 -18.13 5.21 -18.49
C ILE A 263 -17.80 6.01 -19.73
N HIS A 264 -17.79 5.35 -20.87
CA HIS A 264 -17.51 5.94 -22.17
C HIS A 264 -18.79 6.55 -22.74
N LEU A 265 -18.71 7.82 -23.12
CA LEU A 265 -19.81 8.61 -23.67
C LEU A 265 -19.70 8.71 -25.20
N ASP A 266 -20.83 8.91 -25.88
CA ASP A 266 -20.88 8.99 -27.35
C ASP A 266 -20.09 10.19 -27.91
N ASP A 267 -19.90 11.23 -27.10
CA ASP A 267 -19.11 12.42 -27.46
C ASP A 267 -17.60 12.24 -27.25
N GLY A 268 -17.16 11.04 -26.85
CA GLY A 268 -15.76 10.69 -26.64
C GLY A 268 -15.24 10.94 -25.23
N ARG A 269 -16.01 11.64 -24.37
CA ARG A 269 -15.62 11.85 -22.96
C ARG A 269 -15.70 10.53 -22.17
N ILE A 270 -14.87 10.41 -21.14
CA ILE A 270 -14.87 9.27 -20.21
C ILE A 270 -15.09 9.74 -18.79
N ILE A 271 -16.12 9.23 -18.12
CA ILE A 271 -16.29 9.42 -16.67
C ILE A 271 -15.56 8.28 -15.96
N SER A 272 -14.52 8.61 -15.21
CA SER A 272 -13.66 7.63 -14.54
C SER A 272 -13.61 7.83 -13.03
N GLY A 273 -13.76 6.75 -12.28
CA GLY A 273 -13.62 6.77 -10.82
C GLY A 273 -13.64 5.37 -10.19
N PRO A 274 -13.38 5.27 -8.87
CA PRO A 274 -13.44 4.01 -8.16
C PRO A 274 -14.87 3.46 -8.16
N PHE A 275 -15.04 2.23 -8.63
CA PHE A 275 -16.33 1.55 -8.68
C PHE A 275 -16.99 1.43 -7.29
N GLU A 276 -16.20 1.21 -6.25
CA GLU A 276 -16.70 1.06 -4.88
C GLU A 276 -17.23 2.38 -4.29
N ASP A 277 -16.83 3.52 -4.88
CA ASP A 277 -17.33 4.84 -4.51
C ASP A 277 -18.57 5.24 -5.34
N TRP A 278 -19.07 4.34 -6.19
CA TRP A 278 -20.31 4.56 -6.92
C TRP A 278 -21.52 4.57 -5.96
N PRO A 279 -22.45 5.54 -6.07
CA PRO A 279 -23.61 5.59 -5.19
C PRO A 279 -24.48 4.33 -5.28
N ALA A 280 -24.77 3.72 -4.13
CA ALA A 280 -25.55 2.49 -4.06
C ALA A 280 -26.94 2.65 -4.70
N GLY A 281 -27.30 1.73 -5.59
CA GLY A 281 -28.58 1.73 -6.30
C GLY A 281 -28.70 2.75 -7.42
N GLN A 282 -27.69 3.58 -7.67
CA GLN A 282 -27.67 4.48 -8.80
C GLN A 282 -27.20 3.72 -10.06
N SER A 283 -28.00 3.70 -11.12
CA SER A 283 -27.67 3.07 -12.41
C SER A 283 -27.50 4.08 -13.55
N HIS A 284 -27.32 5.35 -13.19
CA HIS A 284 -27.22 6.44 -14.17
C HIS A 284 -26.33 7.58 -13.68
N VAL A 285 -25.82 8.40 -14.61
CA VAL A 285 -24.99 9.56 -14.30
C VAL A 285 -25.27 10.72 -15.25
N ASN A 286 -25.20 11.93 -14.72
CA ASN A 286 -25.15 13.13 -15.54
C ASN A 286 -23.66 13.44 -15.82
N PRO A 287 -23.21 13.41 -17.09
CA PRO A 287 -21.83 13.72 -17.46
C PRO A 287 -21.32 15.08 -16.98
N ASP A 288 -22.20 16.07 -16.88
CA ASP A 288 -21.84 17.43 -16.49
C ASP A 288 -21.79 17.60 -14.96
N LYS A 289 -22.29 16.59 -14.22
CA LYS A 289 -22.29 16.53 -12.76
C LYS A 289 -22.02 15.09 -12.28
N PRO A 290 -20.80 14.57 -12.52
CA PRO A 290 -20.45 13.24 -12.05
C PRO A 290 -20.43 13.18 -10.51
N PRO A 291 -20.51 11.99 -9.90
CA PRO A 291 -20.30 11.83 -8.47
C PRO A 291 -18.94 12.39 -8.04
N ALA A 292 -18.82 12.86 -6.80
CA ALA A 292 -17.62 13.58 -6.34
C ALA A 292 -16.30 12.78 -6.46
N ALA A 293 -16.36 11.44 -6.43
CA ALA A 293 -15.21 10.55 -6.59
C ALA A 293 -14.85 10.27 -8.06
N PHE A 294 -15.60 10.84 -9.02
CA PHE A 294 -15.46 10.60 -10.45
C PHE A 294 -15.00 11.86 -11.17
N THR A 295 -14.21 11.67 -12.20
CA THR A 295 -13.63 12.73 -13.03
C THR A 295 -14.04 12.52 -14.48
N VAL A 296 -14.28 13.62 -15.20
CA VAL A 296 -14.49 13.59 -16.64
C VAL A 296 -13.14 13.78 -17.32
N ILE A 297 -12.81 12.86 -18.22
CA ILE A 297 -11.62 12.91 -19.06
C ILE A 297 -12.10 13.26 -20.47
N GLU A 298 -11.49 14.29 -21.06
CA GLU A 298 -11.73 14.75 -22.44
C GLU A 298 -10.78 14.07 -23.43
#